data_AF-A0A9W8QJ11-F1
#
_entry.id   AF-A0A9W8QJ11-F1
#
_cell.length_a   1.000
_cell.length_b   1.000
_cell.length_c   1.000
_cell.angle_alpha   90.00
_cell.angle_beta   90.00
_cell.angle_gamma   90.00
#
_symmetry.space_group_name_H-M   'P 1'
#
loop_
_entity.id
_entity.type
_entity.pdbx_description
1 polymer ?
#
loop_
_entity_poly.entity_id
_entity_poly.type
_entity_poly.pdbx_seq_one_letter_code
_entity_poly.pdbx_strand_id
1 'polypeptide(L)'
;MNSGMEHLSVTTASIGLLAVGGKILDMLLELNAVLGPSTTLVNEAMLESKQCRSSAHILYKTLCLLESARLPFPERSTWIQTDDVVVTMADTVLAFSELQDLCYAIDNLLSASTAHATICDKFEPKLRNLCARIRWHHLSMTLMTTVLQCPGLVDAENSRASLEKRITRLLSSNSELSNRMRTLIDVFANIRGPAGSLVNYRLAAQQPALEEAAAPSSSSQSSGRRRAWSTLSGYTLADMPIIRAASEPIMPSTNPTVVVPQPRKKKRWR
;
A
#
# COMPACT_ATOMS: atom_id res chain seq x y z
N MET A 1 -22.04 -18.83 -11.12
CA MET A 1 -21.39 -17.74 -11.87
C MET A 1 -20.05 -17.51 -11.22
N ASN A 2 -18.96 -17.87 -11.91
CA ASN A 2 -17.60 -17.59 -11.44
C ASN A 2 -17.40 -16.08 -11.45
N SER A 3 -17.58 -15.43 -10.30
CA SER A 3 -17.02 -14.10 -10.08
C SER A 3 -15.50 -14.28 -10.04
N GLY A 4 -14.83 -13.87 -11.13
CA GLY A 4 -13.38 -13.84 -11.19
C GLY A 4 -12.84 -13.08 -9.98
N MET A 5 -12.10 -13.79 -9.12
CA MET A 5 -11.43 -13.22 -7.97
C MET A 5 -10.30 -12.32 -8.50
N GLU A 6 -10.47 -11.00 -8.44
CA GLU A 6 -9.39 -10.08 -8.80
C GLU A 6 -8.42 -9.93 -7.61
N HIS A 7 -7.19 -10.39 -7.83
CA HIS A 7 -6.13 -10.48 -6.84
C HIS A 7 -5.24 -9.21 -6.87
N LEU A 8 -5.17 -8.43 -5.79
CA LEU A 8 -4.37 -7.21 -5.74
C LEU A 8 -2.93 -7.49 -5.33
N SER A 9 -2.01 -7.69 -6.30
CA SER A 9 -0.55 -7.74 -6.07
C SER A 9 0.00 -6.37 -5.62
N VAL A 10 1.23 -6.28 -5.09
CA VAL A 10 1.91 -4.97 -4.86
C VAL A 10 1.95 -4.13 -6.14
N THR A 11 2.06 -4.79 -7.29
CA THR A 11 1.96 -4.16 -8.61
C THR A 11 0.58 -3.57 -8.85
N THR A 12 -0.47 -4.36 -8.64
CA THR A 12 -1.85 -3.92 -8.81
C THR A 12 -2.19 -2.79 -7.85
N ALA A 13 -1.74 -2.89 -6.58
CA ALA A 13 -1.86 -1.84 -5.58
C ALA A 13 -1.11 -0.57 -6.01
N SER A 14 0.11 -0.69 -6.52
CA SER A 14 0.89 0.46 -7.01
C SER A 14 0.21 1.13 -8.22
N ILE A 15 -0.19 0.36 -9.24
CA ILE A 15 -0.88 0.88 -10.42
C ILE A 15 -2.22 1.51 -10.04
N GLY A 16 -3.01 0.81 -9.21
CA GLY A 16 -4.28 1.29 -8.71
C GLY A 16 -4.14 2.59 -7.93
N LEU A 17 -3.16 2.67 -7.02
CA LEU A 17 -2.87 3.88 -6.27
C LEU A 17 -2.40 5.04 -7.17
N LEU A 18 -1.60 4.76 -8.21
CA LEU A 18 -1.16 5.78 -9.16
C LEU A 18 -2.31 6.35 -9.99
N ALA A 19 -3.28 5.49 -10.35
CA ALA A 19 -4.47 5.88 -11.11
C ALA A 19 -5.50 6.59 -10.23
N VAL A 20 -5.91 5.98 -9.11
CA VAL A 20 -6.87 6.54 -8.15
C VAL A 20 -6.33 7.81 -7.51
N GLY A 21 -5.04 7.85 -7.18
CA GLY A 21 -4.40 9.05 -6.64
C GLY A 21 -4.42 10.24 -7.60
N GLY A 22 -4.46 10.03 -8.92
CA GLY A 22 -4.71 11.10 -9.88
C GLY A 22 -6.12 11.66 -9.75
N LYS A 23 -7.12 10.78 -9.78
CA LYS A 23 -8.54 11.15 -9.63
C LYS A 23 -8.83 11.86 -8.30
N ILE A 24 -8.22 11.42 -7.21
CA ILE A 24 -8.37 12.08 -5.90
C ILE A 24 -7.79 13.49 -5.91
N LEU A 25 -6.65 13.71 -6.57
CA LEU A 25 -6.09 15.04 -6.70
C LEU A 25 -7.02 15.96 -7.51
N ASP A 26 -7.65 15.44 -8.56
CA ASP A 26 -8.65 16.19 -9.35
C ASP A 26 -9.89 16.52 -8.50
N MET A 27 -10.43 15.56 -7.74
CA MET A 27 -11.56 15.80 -6.83
C MET A 27 -11.21 16.84 -5.75
N LEU A 28 -10.02 16.75 -5.15
CA LEU A 28 -9.58 17.74 -4.16
C LEU A 28 -9.41 19.13 -4.79
N LEU A 29 -8.95 19.22 -6.04
CA LEU A 29 -8.83 20.47 -6.78
C LEU A 29 -10.20 21.10 -7.04
N GLU A 30 -11.19 20.30 -7.43
CA GLU A 30 -12.58 20.74 -7.62
C GLU A 30 -13.19 21.24 -6.30
N LEU A 31 -13.04 20.47 -5.22
CA LEU A 31 -13.47 20.89 -3.88
C LEU A 31 -12.80 22.21 -3.45
N ASN A 32 -11.51 22.35 -3.73
CA ASN A 32 -10.74 23.55 -3.43
C ASN A 32 -11.29 24.79 -4.17
N ALA A 33 -11.69 24.62 -5.43
CA ALA A 33 -12.28 25.69 -6.24
C ALA A 33 -13.64 26.16 -5.68
N VAL A 34 -14.45 25.25 -5.16
CA VAL A 34 -15.76 25.56 -4.56
C VAL A 34 -15.62 26.22 -3.18
N LEU A 35 -14.67 25.74 -2.36
CA LEU A 35 -14.48 26.20 -0.99
C LEU A 35 -13.75 27.54 -0.88
N GLY A 36 -13.01 27.95 -1.91
CA GLY A 36 -12.39 29.28 -2.02
C GLY A 36 -11.40 29.59 -0.88
N PRO A 37 -11.67 30.57 0.00
CA PRO A 37 -10.74 30.97 1.07
C PRO A 37 -10.58 29.95 2.21
N SER A 38 -11.50 28.99 2.36
CA SER A 38 -11.50 27.99 3.46
C SER A 38 -10.82 26.68 3.05
N THR A 39 -9.57 26.76 2.55
CA THR A 39 -8.94 25.67 1.79
C THR A 39 -7.63 25.12 2.35
N THR A 40 -7.16 25.59 3.50
CA THR A 40 -5.89 25.13 4.09
C THR A 40 -5.82 23.62 4.26
N LEU A 41 -6.92 23.02 4.72
CA LEU A 41 -7.01 21.58 4.94
C LEU A 41 -7.07 20.76 3.64
N VAL A 42 -7.76 21.28 2.61
CA VAL A 42 -7.82 20.64 1.29
C VAL A 42 -6.45 20.68 0.62
N ASN A 43 -5.74 21.81 0.74
CA ASN A 43 -4.37 21.95 0.25
C ASN A 43 -3.40 20.99 0.98
N GLU A 44 -3.56 20.79 2.28
CA GLU A 44 -2.79 19.77 3.04
C GLU A 44 -3.06 18.37 2.49
N ALA A 45 -4.33 18.01 2.27
CA ALA A 45 -4.72 16.72 1.69
C ALA A 45 -4.15 16.51 0.28
N MET A 46 -4.15 17.55 -0.57
CA MET A 46 -3.55 17.51 -1.89
C MET A 46 -2.04 17.28 -1.82
N LEU A 47 -1.35 18.01 -0.94
CA LEU A 47 0.09 17.90 -0.76
C LEU A 47 0.48 16.48 -0.31
N GLU A 48 -0.13 15.98 0.76
CA GLU A 48 0.19 14.66 1.30
C GLU A 48 -0.17 13.54 0.30
N SER A 49 -1.29 13.65 -0.40
CA SER A 49 -1.67 12.71 -1.45
C SER A 49 -0.67 12.69 -2.60
N LYS A 50 -0.19 13.86 -3.04
CA LYS A 50 0.80 13.99 -4.10
C LYS A 50 2.15 13.38 -3.70
N GLN A 51 2.61 13.65 -2.47
CA GLN A 51 3.86 13.10 -1.96
C GLN A 51 3.78 11.58 -1.78
N CYS A 52 2.68 11.08 -1.23
CA CYS A 52 2.47 9.65 -1.07
C CYS A 52 2.40 8.91 -2.41
N ARG A 53 1.68 9.45 -3.39
CA ARG A 53 1.62 8.91 -4.75
C ARG A 53 3.00 8.88 -5.42
N SER A 54 3.80 9.94 -5.25
CA SER A 54 5.17 10.00 -5.76
C SER A 54 6.06 8.92 -5.13
N SER A 55 6.04 8.79 -3.80
CA SER A 55 6.83 7.76 -3.11
C SER A 55 6.40 6.35 -3.47
N ALA A 56 5.10 6.10 -3.67
CA ALA A 56 4.63 4.80 -4.16
C ALA A 56 5.18 4.49 -5.56
N HIS A 57 5.22 5.48 -6.45
CA HIS A 57 5.82 5.31 -7.78
C HIS A 57 7.32 4.99 -7.70
N ILE A 58 8.05 5.71 -6.85
CA ILE A 58 9.49 5.52 -6.66
C ILE A 58 9.75 4.13 -6.07
N LEU A 59 9.05 3.76 -5.00
CA LEU A 59 9.17 2.44 -4.39
C LEU A 59 8.87 1.33 -5.40
N TYR A 60 7.80 1.46 -6.19
CA TYR A 60 7.48 0.49 -7.25
C TYR A 60 8.64 0.33 -8.24
N LYS A 61 9.22 1.45 -8.73
CA LYS A 61 10.40 1.41 -9.60
C LYS A 61 11.60 0.73 -8.92
N THR A 62 11.84 1.02 -7.65
CA THR A 62 12.91 0.38 -6.86
C THR A 62 12.68 -1.13 -6.73
N LEU A 63 11.44 -1.56 -6.51
CA LEU A 63 11.09 -2.99 -6.47
C LEU A 63 11.27 -3.65 -7.85
N CYS A 64 11.00 -2.96 -8.95
CA CYS A 64 11.31 -3.48 -10.29
C CYS A 64 12.82 -3.68 -10.51
N LEU A 65 13.64 -2.75 -10.00
CA LEU A 65 15.10 -2.89 -10.02
C LEU A 65 15.55 -4.08 -9.18
N LEU A 66 14.94 -4.28 -8.01
CA LEU A 66 15.17 -5.45 -7.15
C LEU A 66 14.88 -6.75 -7.91
N GLU A 67 13.71 -6.88 -8.53
CA GLU A 67 13.35 -8.10 -9.26
C GLU A 67 14.20 -8.36 -10.51
N SER A 68 14.77 -7.29 -11.08
CA SER A 68 15.70 -7.38 -12.21
C SER A 68 17.15 -7.58 -11.77
N ALA A 69 17.43 -7.71 -10.47
CA ALA A 69 18.78 -7.77 -9.89
C ALA A 69 19.67 -6.56 -10.27
N ARG A 70 19.07 -5.36 -10.35
CA ARG A 70 19.73 -4.09 -10.74
C ARG A 70 19.77 -3.06 -9.62
N LEU A 71 19.58 -3.49 -8.36
CA LEU A 71 19.78 -2.59 -7.24
C LEU A 71 21.27 -2.24 -7.10
N PRO A 72 21.59 -1.01 -6.67
CA PRO A 72 22.97 -0.63 -6.39
C PRO A 72 23.55 -1.37 -5.18
N PHE A 73 22.70 -1.77 -4.22
CA PHE A 73 23.06 -2.45 -2.98
C PHE A 73 22.15 -3.67 -2.77
N PRO A 74 22.33 -4.75 -3.56
CA PRO A 74 21.41 -5.89 -3.56
C PRO A 74 21.33 -6.58 -2.20
N GLU A 75 22.40 -6.62 -1.41
CA GLU A 75 22.44 -7.20 -0.07
C GLU A 75 21.45 -6.57 0.90
N ARG A 76 21.11 -5.29 0.70
CA ARG A 76 20.18 -4.54 1.57
C ARG A 76 18.72 -4.93 1.37
N SER A 77 18.40 -5.68 0.31
CA SER A 77 17.08 -6.30 0.14
C SER A 77 16.70 -7.22 1.31
N THR A 78 17.70 -7.83 1.97
CA THR A 78 17.51 -8.68 3.15
C THR A 78 17.11 -7.90 4.41
N TRP A 79 17.23 -6.57 4.39
CA TRP A 79 16.98 -5.74 5.58
C TRP A 79 15.52 -5.34 5.75
N ILE A 80 14.76 -5.39 4.66
CA ILE A 80 13.34 -5.06 4.62
C ILE A 80 12.56 -6.37 4.58
N GLN A 81 11.61 -6.52 5.49
CA GLN A 81 10.73 -7.68 5.49
C GLN A 81 9.67 -7.50 4.40
N THR A 82 9.21 -8.60 3.82
CA THR A 82 8.10 -8.53 2.87
C THR A 82 6.85 -7.93 3.50
N ASP A 83 6.59 -8.24 4.77
CA ASP A 83 5.51 -7.65 5.56
C ASP A 83 5.56 -6.12 5.58
N ASP A 84 6.75 -5.52 5.67
CA ASP A 84 6.89 -4.07 5.75
C ASP A 84 6.28 -3.42 4.48
N VAL A 85 6.54 -3.99 3.30
CA VAL A 85 6.01 -3.53 2.01
C VAL A 85 4.52 -3.78 1.89
N VAL A 86 4.08 -5.01 2.17
CA VAL A 86 2.67 -5.42 2.01
C VAL A 86 1.77 -4.58 2.91
N VAL A 87 2.11 -4.45 4.19
CA VAL A 87 1.38 -3.65 5.18
C VAL A 87 1.27 -2.20 4.72
N THR A 88 2.40 -1.61 4.30
CA THR A 88 2.44 -0.21 3.88
C THR A 88 1.56 0.01 2.65
N MET A 89 1.66 -0.86 1.65
CA MET A 89 0.89 -0.74 0.41
C MET A 89 -0.61 -0.96 0.66
N ALA A 90 -0.98 -1.98 1.44
CA ALA A 90 -2.37 -2.26 1.80
C ALA A 90 -2.99 -1.07 2.56
N ASP A 91 -2.32 -0.57 3.59
CA ASP A 91 -2.83 0.56 4.38
C ASP A 91 -2.94 1.83 3.53
N THR A 92 -2.02 2.02 2.57
CA THR A 92 -2.08 3.15 1.63
C THR A 92 -3.28 3.08 0.70
N VAL A 93 -3.59 1.90 0.15
CA VAL A 93 -4.78 1.72 -0.68
C VAL A 93 -6.05 2.02 0.12
N LEU A 94 -6.11 1.58 1.38
CA LEU A 94 -7.26 1.86 2.26
C LEU A 94 -7.39 3.35 2.58
N ALA A 95 -6.29 4.02 2.94
CA ALA A 95 -6.30 5.44 3.23
C ALA A 95 -6.75 6.28 2.01
N PHE A 96 -6.34 5.89 0.79
CA PHE A 96 -6.79 6.57 -0.43
C PHE A 96 -8.26 6.28 -0.75
N SER A 97 -8.75 5.06 -0.50
CA SER A 97 -10.18 4.74 -0.63
C SER A 97 -11.02 5.57 0.34
N GLU A 98 -10.61 5.66 1.60
CA GLU A 98 -11.29 6.48 2.62
C GLU A 98 -11.27 7.97 2.26
N LEU A 99 -10.15 8.47 1.72
CA LEU A 99 -10.05 9.85 1.24
C LEU A 99 -10.98 10.12 0.05
N GLN A 100 -11.09 9.17 -0.89
CA GLN A 100 -12.04 9.26 -2.00
C GLN A 100 -13.48 9.32 -1.50
N ASP A 101 -13.87 8.43 -0.58
CA ASP A 101 -15.22 8.43 0.01
C ASP A 101 -15.51 9.75 0.73
N LEU A 102 -14.50 10.31 1.41
CA LEU A 102 -14.62 11.60 2.08
C LEU A 102 -14.81 12.75 1.08
N CYS A 103 -14.09 12.74 -0.05
CA CYS A 103 -14.27 13.73 -1.11
C CYS A 103 -15.70 13.69 -1.66
N TYR A 104 -16.23 12.50 -1.95
CA TYR A 104 -17.63 12.35 -2.38
C TYR A 104 -18.62 12.83 -1.32
N ALA A 105 -18.38 12.55 -0.05
CA ALA A 105 -19.27 12.99 1.03
C ALA A 105 -19.29 14.52 1.16
N ILE A 106 -18.14 15.18 1.00
CA ILE A 106 -18.03 16.65 1.01
C ILE A 106 -18.74 17.24 -0.20
N ASP A 107 -18.45 16.73 -1.41
CA ASP A 107 -19.02 17.21 -2.66
C ASP A 107 -20.56 17.14 -2.68
N ASN A 108 -21.13 16.02 -2.23
CA ASN A 108 -22.57 15.85 -2.09
C ASN A 108 -23.20 16.88 -1.14
N LEU A 109 -22.51 17.26 -0.07
CA LEU A 109 -23.01 18.25 0.89
C LEU A 109 -22.86 19.69 0.38
N LEU A 110 -21.77 20.00 -0.33
CA LEU A 110 -21.59 21.30 -0.98
C LEU A 110 -22.59 21.51 -2.11
N SER A 111 -22.97 20.45 -2.82
CA SER A 111 -24.04 20.49 -3.83
C SER A 111 -25.42 20.79 -3.23
N ALA A 112 -25.64 20.46 -1.96
CA ALA A 112 -26.93 20.62 -1.27
C ALA A 112 -26.98 21.85 -0.34
N SER A 113 -25.86 22.49 -0.04
CA SER A 113 -25.77 23.54 0.99
C SER A 113 -24.61 24.51 0.74
N THR A 114 -24.88 25.79 0.95
CA THR A 114 -23.88 26.87 0.88
C THR A 114 -23.18 27.12 2.21
N ALA A 115 -23.46 26.33 3.26
CA ALA A 115 -22.84 26.43 4.57
C ALA A 115 -21.42 25.81 4.59
N HIS A 116 -20.53 26.31 3.72
CA HIS A 116 -19.22 25.71 3.45
C HIS A 116 -18.36 25.59 4.73
N ALA A 117 -18.35 26.63 5.58
CA ALA A 117 -17.59 26.62 6.84
C ALA A 117 -18.02 25.47 7.76
N THR A 118 -19.33 25.31 8.00
CA THR A 118 -19.87 24.23 8.84
C THR A 118 -19.58 22.84 8.26
N ILE A 119 -19.58 22.70 6.93
CA ILE A 119 -19.20 21.45 6.25
C ILE A 119 -17.71 21.16 6.47
N CYS A 120 -16.84 22.15 6.29
CA CYS A 120 -15.40 22.00 6.55
C CYS A 120 -15.14 21.59 8.00
N ASP A 121 -15.73 22.28 8.98
CA ASP A 121 -15.55 21.99 10.40
C ASP A 121 -15.97 20.55 10.75
N LYS A 122 -17.05 20.07 10.14
CA LYS A 122 -17.55 18.70 10.33
C LYS A 122 -16.56 17.64 9.85
N PHE A 123 -15.89 17.88 8.72
CA PHE A 123 -14.97 16.91 8.12
C PHE A 123 -13.51 17.11 8.51
N GLU A 124 -13.18 18.25 9.11
CA GLU A 124 -11.80 18.60 9.43
C GLU A 124 -11.07 17.52 10.23
N PRO A 125 -11.62 16.99 11.33
CA PRO A 125 -10.93 15.98 12.14
C PRO A 125 -10.61 14.71 11.34
N LYS A 126 -11.54 14.28 10.48
CA LYS A 126 -11.37 13.07 9.66
C LYS A 126 -10.31 13.28 8.58
N LEU A 127 -10.38 14.40 7.88
CA LEU A 127 -9.42 14.71 6.82
C LEU A 127 -8.01 14.91 7.39
N ARG A 128 -7.87 15.60 8.53
CA ARG A 128 -6.57 15.76 9.22
C ARG A 128 -5.96 14.42 9.66
N ASN A 129 -6.78 13.51 10.20
CA ASN A 129 -6.33 12.17 10.56
C ASN A 129 -5.89 11.36 9.33
N LEU A 130 -6.61 11.48 8.20
CA LEU A 130 -6.23 10.85 6.94
C LEU A 130 -4.93 11.44 6.38
N CYS A 131 -4.76 12.76 6.37
CA CYS A 131 -3.52 13.42 5.95
C CYS A 131 -2.33 12.92 6.77
N ALA A 132 -2.48 12.84 8.10
CA ALA A 132 -1.45 12.29 8.96
C ALA A 132 -1.12 10.84 8.59
N ARG A 133 -2.13 9.97 8.43
CA ARG A 133 -1.96 8.56 8.03
C ARG A 133 -1.25 8.43 6.67
N ILE A 134 -1.69 9.17 5.66
CA ILE A 134 -1.06 9.21 4.32
C ILE A 134 0.41 9.66 4.41
N ARG A 135 0.69 10.69 5.22
CA ARG A 135 2.07 11.15 5.48
C ARG A 135 2.93 10.05 6.09
N TRP A 136 2.39 9.26 7.03
CA TRP A 136 3.10 8.11 7.61
C TRP A 136 3.45 7.06 6.55
N HIS A 137 2.57 6.83 5.59
CA HIS A 137 2.79 5.88 4.50
C HIS A 137 3.86 6.37 3.53
N HIS A 138 3.74 7.63 3.08
CA HIS A 138 4.77 8.31 2.29
C HIS A 138 6.16 8.13 2.92
N LEU A 139 6.29 8.42 4.21
CA LEU A 139 7.56 8.30 4.91
C LEU A 139 8.05 6.86 5.00
N SER A 140 7.16 5.88 5.21
CA SER A 140 7.54 4.46 5.26
C SER A 140 8.06 3.97 3.91
N MET A 141 7.43 4.37 2.81
CA MET A 141 7.91 4.08 1.45
C MET A 141 9.27 4.74 1.17
N THR A 142 9.44 6.00 1.57
CA THR A 142 10.73 6.70 1.43
C THR A 142 11.84 6.01 2.22
N LEU A 143 11.57 5.55 3.45
CA LEU A 143 12.55 4.79 4.25
C LEU A 143 12.96 3.49 3.55
N MET A 144 12.02 2.75 2.95
CA MET A 144 12.32 1.55 2.17
C MET A 144 13.22 1.89 0.97
N THR A 145 12.88 2.92 0.20
CA THR A 145 13.70 3.36 -0.93
C THR A 145 15.10 3.78 -0.47
N THR A 146 15.23 4.51 0.63
CA THR A 146 16.52 4.92 1.19
C THR A 146 17.37 3.71 1.58
N VAL A 147 16.80 2.71 2.25
CA VAL A 147 17.52 1.47 2.58
C VAL A 147 18.08 0.82 1.32
N LEU A 148 17.31 0.76 0.23
CA LEU A 148 17.67 0.04 -0.99
C LEU A 148 18.61 0.82 -1.92
N GLN A 149 18.59 2.15 -1.89
CA GLN A 149 19.26 2.98 -2.91
C GLN A 149 20.27 3.99 -2.37
N CYS A 150 20.23 4.34 -1.08
CA CYS A 150 21.12 5.38 -0.54
C CYS A 150 22.57 4.88 -0.45
N PRO A 151 23.57 5.64 -0.92
CA PRO A 151 24.98 5.25 -0.77
C PRO A 151 25.43 5.15 0.69
N GLY A 152 24.93 6.03 1.56
CA GLY A 152 25.30 6.11 2.96
C GLY A 152 24.82 4.92 3.77
N LEU A 153 25.75 4.16 4.36
CA LEU A 153 25.42 3.01 5.21
C LEU A 153 24.65 3.43 6.47
N VAL A 154 25.12 4.48 7.14
CA VAL A 154 24.51 5.01 8.37
C VAL A 154 23.07 5.45 8.14
N ASP A 155 22.81 6.13 7.01
CA ASP A 155 21.46 6.59 6.66
C ASP A 155 20.53 5.40 6.35
N ALA A 156 21.04 4.37 5.69
CA ALA A 156 20.29 3.14 5.42
C ALA A 156 19.97 2.38 6.72
N GLU A 157 20.91 2.25 7.64
CA GLU A 157 20.68 1.61 8.95
C GLU A 157 19.68 2.38 9.80
N ASN A 158 19.82 3.70 9.87
CA ASN A 158 18.87 4.58 10.54
C ASN A 158 17.47 4.47 9.92
N SER A 159 17.40 4.35 8.59
CA SER A 159 16.15 4.18 7.87
C SER A 159 15.49 2.84 8.16
N ARG A 160 16.28 1.76 8.18
CA ARG A 160 15.84 0.41 8.56
C ARG A 160 15.26 0.39 9.98
N ALA A 161 15.99 0.93 10.95
CA ALA A 161 15.54 0.96 12.35
C ALA A 161 14.27 1.83 12.52
N SER A 162 14.18 2.92 11.77
CA SER A 162 13.00 3.80 11.77
C SER A 162 11.78 3.11 11.14
N LEU A 163 11.99 2.35 10.05
CA LEU A 163 10.94 1.59 9.39
C LEU A 163 10.37 0.51 10.32
N GLU A 164 11.23 -0.29 10.97
CA GLU A 164 10.80 -1.34 11.91
C GLU A 164 9.93 -0.78 13.04
N LYS A 165 10.35 0.34 13.63
CA LYS A 165 9.57 1.01 14.68
C LYS A 165 8.20 1.47 14.17
N ARG A 166 8.11 1.95 12.93
CA ARG A 166 6.87 2.43 12.31
C ARG A 166 5.90 1.30 12.03
N ILE A 167 6.35 0.23 11.38
CA ILE A 167 5.51 -0.93 11.06
C ILE A 167 4.99 -1.60 12.33
N THR A 168 5.85 -1.74 13.34
CA THR A 168 5.45 -2.29 14.64
C THR A 168 4.36 -1.45 15.29
N ARG A 169 4.49 -0.11 15.28
CA ARG A 169 3.46 0.79 15.80
C ARG A 169 2.16 0.65 15.03
N LEU A 170 2.21 0.71 13.70
CA LEU A 170 1.04 0.61 12.82
C LEU A 170 0.23 -0.66 13.09
N LEU A 171 0.89 -1.82 13.09
CA LEU A 171 0.23 -3.10 13.32
C LEU A 171 -0.26 -3.28 14.77
N SER A 172 0.38 -2.61 15.73
CA SER A 172 -0.09 -2.62 17.13
C SER A 172 -1.31 -1.72 17.36
N SER A 173 -1.42 -0.61 16.63
CA SER A 173 -2.52 0.35 16.77
C SER A 173 -3.71 0.05 15.85
N ASN A 174 -3.51 -0.70 14.77
CA ASN A 174 -4.55 -1.02 13.80
C ASN A 174 -4.85 -2.54 13.83
N SER A 175 -5.81 -2.92 14.68
CA SER A 175 -6.22 -4.33 14.83
C SER A 175 -6.86 -4.90 13.57
N GLU A 176 -7.55 -4.07 12.78
CA GLU A 176 -8.18 -4.49 11.53
C GLU A 176 -7.13 -4.85 10.48
N LEU A 177 -6.16 -3.97 10.25
CA LEU A 177 -5.04 -4.24 9.35
C LEU A 177 -4.22 -5.44 9.84
N SER A 178 -3.97 -5.53 11.15
CA SER A 178 -3.30 -6.70 11.74
C SER A 178 -4.07 -8.00 11.51
N ASN A 179 -5.40 -7.98 11.61
CA ASN A 179 -6.24 -9.13 11.30
C ASN A 179 -6.14 -9.50 9.82
N ARG A 180 -6.19 -8.50 8.92
CA ARG A 180 -6.05 -8.72 7.47
C ARG A 180 -4.72 -9.36 7.09
N MET A 181 -3.63 -8.89 7.68
CA MET A 181 -2.30 -9.50 7.51
C MET A 181 -2.25 -10.96 7.98
N ARG A 182 -3.01 -11.29 9.03
CA ARG A 182 -3.18 -12.68 9.49
C ARG A 182 -4.08 -13.51 8.58
N THR A 183 -5.00 -12.93 7.82
CA THR A 183 -5.85 -13.66 6.86
C THR A 183 -5.27 -13.77 5.45
N LEU A 184 -4.33 -12.89 5.08
CA LEU A 184 -3.52 -12.99 3.86
C LEU A 184 -2.88 -14.39 3.68
N ILE A 185 -2.63 -15.02 4.82
CA ILE A 185 -2.09 -16.36 5.05
C ILE A 185 -2.77 -17.45 4.23
N ASP A 186 -4.11 -17.49 4.19
CA ASP A 186 -4.85 -18.61 3.57
C ASP A 186 -4.76 -18.59 2.04
N VAL A 187 -4.54 -17.42 1.45
CA VAL A 187 -4.49 -17.24 -0.01
C VAL A 187 -3.14 -17.69 -0.57
N PHE A 188 -2.03 -17.41 0.12
CA PHE A 188 -0.70 -17.86 -0.32
C PHE A 188 -0.44 -19.34 -0.07
N ALA A 189 -1.05 -19.92 0.97
CA ALA A 189 -1.02 -21.36 1.18
C ALA A 189 -1.66 -22.11 0.01
N ASN A 190 -2.71 -21.55 -0.61
CA ASN A 190 -3.37 -22.12 -1.80
C ASN A 190 -2.58 -21.94 -3.10
N ILE A 191 -1.64 -20.99 -3.16
CA ILE A 191 -0.73 -20.79 -4.32
C ILE A 191 0.47 -21.76 -4.25
N ARG A 192 0.69 -22.44 -3.11
CA ARG A 192 1.67 -23.55 -2.99
C ARG A 192 1.15 -24.82 -3.69
N GLY A 193 1.06 -24.77 -5.02
CA GLY A 193 1.09 -25.97 -5.86
C GLY A 193 2.42 -26.73 -5.70
N PRO A 194 2.46 -28.02 -6.05
CA PRO A 194 3.53 -28.93 -5.66
C PRO A 194 4.86 -28.56 -6.34
N ALA A 195 5.87 -28.30 -5.50
CA ALA A 195 7.31 -28.25 -5.79
C ALA A 195 7.81 -27.21 -6.83
N GLY A 196 8.57 -26.21 -6.35
CA GLY A 196 9.74 -25.72 -7.11
C GLY A 196 9.89 -24.21 -7.35
N SER A 197 8.86 -23.37 -7.16
CA SER A 197 8.94 -21.98 -7.66
C SER A 197 9.86 -21.04 -6.85
N LEU A 198 9.98 -21.22 -5.53
CA LEU A 198 10.79 -20.34 -4.67
C LEU A 198 12.30 -20.67 -4.66
N VAL A 199 12.69 -21.90 -5.03
CA VAL A 199 14.10 -22.35 -4.99
C VAL A 199 14.94 -21.65 -6.09
N ASN A 200 14.32 -21.29 -7.21
CA ASN A 200 15.03 -20.69 -8.35
C ASN A 200 15.43 -19.23 -8.13
N TYR A 201 14.78 -18.48 -7.23
CA TYR A 201 15.11 -17.07 -6.99
C TYR A 201 16.38 -16.87 -6.16
N ARG A 202 16.61 -17.72 -5.15
CA ARG A 202 17.83 -17.67 -4.33
C ARG A 202 19.10 -17.88 -5.16
N LEU A 203 19.00 -18.66 -6.24
CA LEU A 203 20.07 -18.89 -7.22
C LEU A 203 20.28 -17.69 -8.16
N ALA A 204 19.22 -17.00 -8.57
CA ALA A 204 19.34 -15.81 -9.43
C ALA A 204 19.95 -14.60 -8.71
N ALA A 205 19.65 -14.42 -7.41
CA ALA A 205 20.27 -13.38 -6.59
C ALA A 205 21.74 -13.67 -6.20
N GLN A 206 22.20 -14.92 -6.38
CA GLN A 206 23.54 -15.38 -6.04
C GLN A 206 24.51 -15.45 -7.24
N GLN A 207 24.19 -14.83 -8.37
CA GLN A 207 25.15 -14.71 -9.48
C GLN A 207 25.88 -13.36 -9.46
N PRO A 208 27.03 -13.24 -8.78
CA PRO A 208 28.14 -12.44 -9.27
C PRO A 208 29.05 -13.30 -10.16
N ALA A 209 29.71 -12.63 -11.11
CA ALA A 209 30.76 -13.21 -11.93
C ALA A 209 31.92 -13.74 -11.05
N LEU A 210 32.40 -14.94 -11.41
CA LEU A 210 33.69 -15.57 -11.08
C LEU A 210 33.93 -16.06 -9.64
N GLU A 211 33.72 -17.37 -9.48
CA GLU A 211 34.72 -18.38 -9.03
C GLU A 211 35.64 -18.01 -7.85
N GLU A 212 35.29 -18.45 -6.62
CA GLU A 212 36.26 -19.08 -5.71
C GLU A 212 35.54 -19.92 -4.63
N ALA A 213 36.03 -21.14 -4.42
CA ALA A 213 35.47 -22.15 -3.53
C ALA A 213 35.94 -21.94 -2.08
N ALA A 214 35.02 -21.91 -1.10
CA ALA A 214 35.34 -22.15 0.31
C ALA A 214 34.12 -22.61 1.14
N ALA A 215 34.41 -23.43 2.16
CA ALA A 215 33.60 -24.36 2.93
C ALA A 215 32.42 -23.79 3.76
N PRO A 216 31.47 -24.65 4.22
CA PRO A 216 30.31 -24.23 5.00
C PRO A 216 30.71 -24.01 6.46
N SER A 217 30.44 -22.83 7.01
CA SER A 217 30.49 -22.60 8.46
C SER A 217 29.17 -22.04 8.96
N SER A 218 28.72 -22.71 10.02
CA SER A 218 27.49 -22.51 10.77
C SER A 218 27.54 -21.28 11.66
N SER A 219 26.33 -20.77 11.94
CA SER A 219 25.91 -20.02 13.13
C SER A 219 26.15 -18.51 13.20
N SER A 220 25.04 -17.77 13.17
CA SER A 220 24.72 -16.76 14.19
C SER A 220 23.22 -16.45 14.10
N GLN A 221 22.44 -17.23 14.86
CA GLN A 221 21.08 -16.86 15.24
C GLN A 221 21.16 -15.70 16.23
N SER A 222 20.97 -14.47 15.75
CA SER A 222 20.67 -13.33 16.62
C SER A 222 19.87 -12.28 15.85
N SER A 223 18.70 -12.66 15.35
CA SER A 223 17.66 -11.71 14.97
C SER A 223 16.51 -11.89 15.96
N GLY A 224 16.32 -10.87 16.79
CA GLY A 224 15.23 -10.78 17.75
C GLY A 224 13.93 -11.22 17.07
N ARG A 225 13.28 -12.20 17.68
CA ARG A 225 12.10 -12.90 17.17
C ARG A 225 11.00 -11.86 16.89
N ARG A 226 10.97 -11.32 15.65
CA ARG A 226 9.93 -10.38 15.23
C ARG A 226 8.60 -11.10 15.36
N ARG A 227 7.61 -10.41 15.93
CA ARG A 227 6.27 -10.96 16.15
C ARG A 227 5.72 -11.40 14.78
N ALA A 228 5.28 -12.65 14.68
CA ALA A 228 4.75 -13.18 13.43
C ALA A 228 3.42 -12.50 13.10
N TRP A 229 3.44 -11.54 12.18
CA TRP A 229 2.26 -10.78 11.76
C TRP A 229 1.54 -11.42 10.58
N SER A 230 2.25 -12.25 9.80
CA SER A 230 1.75 -12.98 8.65
C SER A 230 2.56 -14.28 8.42
N THR A 231 2.19 -15.08 7.41
CA THR A 231 3.01 -16.21 6.91
C THR A 231 4.26 -15.78 6.15
N LEU A 232 4.36 -14.52 5.75
CA LEU A 232 5.54 -13.92 5.15
C LEU A 232 6.54 -13.46 6.23
N SER A 233 6.20 -13.61 7.50
CA SER A 233 7.10 -13.28 8.61
C SER A 233 8.36 -14.16 8.55
N GLY A 234 9.52 -13.50 8.54
CA GLY A 234 10.82 -14.15 8.36
C GLY A 234 11.30 -14.19 6.90
N TYR A 235 10.48 -13.75 5.94
CA TYR A 235 10.92 -13.50 4.58
C TYR A 235 11.27 -12.02 4.36
N THR A 236 12.29 -11.84 3.54
CA THR A 236 12.81 -10.53 3.13
C THR A 236 12.52 -10.28 1.65
N LEU A 237 12.82 -9.06 1.17
CA LEU A 237 12.69 -8.77 -0.25
C LEU A 237 13.65 -9.61 -1.12
N ALA A 238 14.69 -10.21 -0.53
CA ALA A 238 15.60 -11.11 -1.25
C ALA A 238 14.98 -12.49 -1.52
N ASP A 239 13.98 -12.91 -0.73
CA ASP A 239 13.53 -14.30 -0.67
C ASP A 239 12.35 -14.60 -1.61
N MET A 240 11.65 -13.58 -2.11
CA MET A 240 10.49 -13.76 -2.99
C MET A 240 10.24 -12.58 -3.94
N PRO A 241 9.65 -12.82 -5.12
CA PRO A 241 9.25 -11.76 -6.04
C PRO A 241 7.99 -11.03 -5.55
N ILE A 242 8.17 -9.88 -4.89
CA ILE A 242 7.10 -9.16 -4.20
C ILE A 242 6.11 -8.48 -5.15
N ILE A 243 6.53 -8.13 -6.37
CA ILE A 243 5.65 -7.61 -7.42
C ILE A 243 4.65 -8.69 -7.85
N ARG A 244 5.04 -9.97 -7.73
CA ARG A 244 4.22 -11.14 -8.09
C ARG A 244 3.49 -11.79 -6.92
N ALA A 245 3.97 -11.62 -5.69
CA ALA A 245 3.63 -12.49 -4.56
C ALA A 245 2.66 -11.89 -3.52
N ALA A 246 1.89 -10.84 -3.81
CA ALA A 246 1.18 -10.11 -2.74
C ALA A 246 -0.32 -9.89 -3.01
N SER A 247 -1.14 -10.92 -3.25
CA SER A 247 -2.59 -10.83 -3.48
C SER A 247 -3.45 -10.71 -2.20
N GLU A 248 -3.99 -9.52 -1.88
CA GLU A 248 -5.00 -9.32 -0.81
C GLU A 248 -6.45 -9.17 -1.34
N PRO A 249 -7.48 -9.56 -0.53
CA PRO A 249 -8.88 -9.24 -0.77
C PRO A 249 -9.29 -7.88 -0.16
N ILE A 250 -9.98 -7.03 -0.94
CA ILE A 250 -10.69 -5.86 -0.41
C ILE A 250 -12.18 -6.18 -0.42
N MET A 251 -12.81 -6.18 0.75
CA MET A 251 -14.27 -6.24 0.87
C MET A 251 -14.83 -4.84 0.58
N PRO A 252 -15.69 -4.65 -0.44
CA PRO A 252 -16.46 -3.43 -0.55
C PRO A 252 -17.49 -3.39 0.59
N SER A 253 -17.46 -2.31 1.37
CA SER A 253 -18.54 -1.92 2.27
C SER A 253 -19.87 -1.97 1.52
N THR A 254 -20.80 -2.76 2.05
CA THR A 254 -22.15 -2.96 1.50
C THR A 254 -22.90 -1.64 1.41
N ASN A 255 -23.19 -1.18 0.19
CA ASN A 255 -24.21 -0.15 -0.05
C ASN A 255 -25.57 -0.84 -0.36
N PRO A 256 -26.70 -0.28 0.11
CA PRO A 256 -27.98 -0.96 0.10
C PRO A 256 -28.58 -0.98 -1.29
N THR A 257 -29.34 -2.05 -1.54
CA THR A 257 -30.10 -2.36 -2.72
C THR A 257 -30.98 -1.19 -3.17
N VAL A 258 -30.61 -0.52 -4.27
CA VAL A 258 -31.54 0.34 -5.02
C VAL A 258 -32.39 -0.57 -5.90
N VAL A 259 -33.64 -0.77 -5.49
CA VAL A 259 -34.67 -1.44 -6.28
C VAL A 259 -35.02 -0.54 -7.47
N VAL A 260 -34.61 -0.96 -8.67
CA VAL A 260 -35.01 -0.33 -9.93
C VAL A 260 -36.47 -0.72 -10.25
N PRO A 261 -37.40 0.23 -10.41
CA PRO A 261 -38.77 -0.10 -10.83
C PRO A 261 -38.79 -0.49 -12.32
N GLN A 262 -39.38 -1.64 -12.62
CA GLN A 262 -39.65 -2.12 -13.97
C GLN A 262 -40.59 -1.17 -14.74
N PRO A 263 -40.38 -0.94 -16.06
CA PRO A 263 -41.26 -0.12 -16.86
C PRO A 263 -42.58 -0.84 -17.18
N ARG A 264 -43.70 -0.19 -16.81
CA ARG A 264 -45.07 -0.64 -17.17
C ARG A 264 -45.24 -0.63 -18.69
N LYS A 265 -45.56 -1.80 -19.25
CA LYS A 265 -45.99 -1.97 -20.65
C LYS A 265 -47.22 -1.11 -20.94
N LYS A 266 -47.10 -0.16 -21.89
CA LYS A 266 -48.23 0.60 -22.43
C LYS A 266 -49.17 -0.35 -23.17
N LYS A 267 -50.42 -0.45 -22.72
CA LYS A 267 -51.52 -1.10 -23.45
C LYS A 267 -51.86 -0.28 -24.69
N ARG A 268 -51.76 -0.94 -25.84
CA ARG A 268 -52.25 -0.52 -27.15
C ARG A 268 -53.79 -0.48 -27.07
N TRP A 269 -54.40 0.67 -27.32
CA TRP A 269 -55.83 0.76 -27.62
C TRP A 269 -56.00 0.94 -29.13
N ARG A 270 -56.97 0.21 -29.68
CA ARG A 270 -57.45 0.31 -31.05
C ARG A 270 -58.32 1.56 -31.20
#